data_AF-T1B5J1-F1
#
_entry.id   AF-T1B5J1-F1
#
_cell.length_a   1.000
_cell.length_b   1.000
_cell.length_c   1.000
_cell.angle_alpha   90.00
_cell.angle_beta   90.00
_cell.angle_gamma   90.00
#
_symmetry.space_group_name_H-M   'P 1'
#
loop_
_entity.id
_entity.type
_entity.pdbx_description
1 polymer ?
#
loop_
_entity_poly.entity_id
_entity_poly.type
_entity_poly.pdbx_seq_one_letter_code
_entity_poly.pdbx_strand_id
1 'polypeptide(L)'
;EMARRADIFLHPNPGTDLVWLSAVTRYIIDQKWEETAFISTRTNFFDEYRMSLDKYTLEYAEKITGIRREDLIRVAETIHSAKNVAIVCAMGITQHQLGSDTSTAISNLLLVTGNYGRRARGA
;
A
#
# COMPACT_ATOMS: atom_id res chain seq x y z
N GLU A 1 11.37 -19.30 3.80
CA GLU A 1 12.66 -18.61 3.65
C GLU A 1 12.53 -17.09 3.64
N MET A 2 11.80 -16.47 2.71
CA MET A 2 11.67 -15.00 2.65
C MET A 2 11.14 -14.37 3.96
N ALA A 3 10.12 -14.96 4.57
CA ALA A 3 9.58 -14.50 5.86
C ALA A 3 10.63 -14.45 6.99
N ARG A 4 11.62 -15.34 6.99
CA ARG A 4 12.70 -15.36 7.99
C ARG A 4 13.70 -14.21 7.81
N ARG A 5 13.73 -13.58 6.64
CA ARG A 5 14.63 -12.48 6.29
C ARG A 5 13.95 -11.12 6.29
N ALA A 6 12.65 -11.07 6.60
CA ALA A 6 11.86 -9.85 6.58
C ALA A 6 11.91 -9.17 7.96
N ASP A 7 12.04 -7.84 7.97
CA ASP A 7 11.92 -7.03 9.20
C ASP A 7 10.49 -7.03 9.75
N ILE A 8 9.50 -7.20 8.85
CA ILE A 8 8.08 -7.29 9.14
C ILE A 8 7.51 -8.45 8.32
N PHE A 9 6.90 -9.43 8.98
CA PHE A 9 6.17 -10.51 8.34
C PHE A 9 4.69 -10.39 8.67
N LEU A 10 3.88 -10.12 7.64
CA LEU A 10 2.43 -10.02 7.75
C LEU A 10 1.78 -11.31 7.26
N HIS A 11 0.66 -11.67 7.89
CA HIS A 11 -0.14 -12.82 7.52
C HIS A 11 -1.62 -12.43 7.40
N PRO A 12 -2.01 -11.72 6.32
CA PRO A 12 -3.40 -11.36 6.10
C PRO A 12 -4.26 -12.60 5.85
N ASN A 13 -5.54 -12.49 6.18
CA ASN A 13 -6.57 -13.41 5.72
C ASN A 13 -6.54 -13.50 4.18
N PRO A 14 -6.68 -14.71 3.59
CA PRO A 14 -6.59 -14.88 2.14
C PRO A 14 -7.53 -13.95 1.36
N GLY A 15 -7.01 -13.28 0.32
CA GLY A 15 -7.78 -12.42 -0.57
C GLY A 15 -8.08 -11.02 -0.02
N THR A 16 -7.47 -10.63 1.10
CA THR A 16 -7.70 -9.32 1.73
C THR A 16 -6.57 -8.30 1.47
N ASP A 17 -5.67 -8.59 0.54
CA ASP A 17 -4.49 -7.75 0.28
C ASP A 17 -4.81 -6.32 -0.13
N LEU A 18 -5.81 -6.16 -1.01
CA LEU A 18 -6.35 -4.87 -1.39
C LEU A 18 -6.74 -4.01 -0.17
N VAL A 19 -7.28 -4.64 0.88
CA VAL A 19 -7.79 -3.95 2.06
C VAL A 19 -6.65 -3.34 2.87
N TRP A 20 -5.62 -4.13 3.21
CA TRP A 20 -4.52 -3.60 4.01
C TRP A 20 -3.65 -2.62 3.22
N LEU A 21 -3.44 -2.85 1.90
CA LEU A 21 -2.74 -1.91 1.02
C LEU A 21 -3.47 -0.55 0.96
N SER A 22 -4.78 -0.57 0.81
CA SER A 22 -5.60 0.65 0.77
C SER A 22 -5.59 1.37 2.12
N ALA A 23 -5.64 0.64 3.24
CA ALA A 23 -5.61 1.24 4.57
C ALA A 23 -4.25 1.86 4.91
N VAL A 24 -3.15 1.21 4.52
CA VAL A 24 -1.79 1.79 4.64
C VAL A 24 -1.68 3.05 3.78
N THR A 25 -2.17 3.01 2.53
CA THR A 25 -2.12 4.17 1.62
C THR A 25 -2.94 5.34 2.18
N ARG A 26 -4.14 5.05 2.70
CA ARG A 26 -4.96 6.06 3.38
C ARG A 26 -4.24 6.66 4.57
N TYR A 27 -3.66 5.82 5.44
CA TYR A 27 -2.96 6.31 6.63
C TYR A 27 -1.82 7.26 6.26
N ILE A 28 -1.04 6.93 5.22
CA ILE A 28 0.00 7.82 4.68
C ILE A 28 -0.60 9.19 4.27
N ILE A 29 -1.72 9.20 3.57
CA ILE A 29 -2.40 10.45 3.15
C ILE A 29 -2.95 11.23 4.36
N ASP A 30 -3.56 10.54 5.32
CA ASP A 30 -4.10 11.17 6.55
C ASP A 30 -2.98 11.85 7.37
N GLN A 31 -1.75 11.32 7.31
CA GLN A 31 -0.56 11.92 7.93
C GLN A 31 0.11 13.02 7.09
N LYS A 32 -0.40 13.30 5.88
CA LYS A 32 0.23 14.22 4.90
C LYS A 32 1.64 13.79 4.47
N TRP A 33 1.85 12.48 4.35
CA TRP A 33 3.13 11.88 3.97
C TRP A 33 3.22 11.55 2.47
N GLU A 34 2.19 11.85 1.71
CA GLU A 34 2.16 11.69 0.27
C GLU A 34 3.11 12.65 -0.46
N GLU A 35 3.63 12.22 -1.61
CA GLU A 35 4.52 13.04 -2.44
C GLU A 35 3.71 13.98 -3.35
N THR A 36 3.24 15.09 -2.78
CA THR A 36 2.31 16.03 -3.45
C THR A 36 2.84 16.55 -4.80
N ALA A 37 4.15 16.80 -4.93
CA ALA A 37 4.75 17.28 -6.17
C ALA A 37 4.73 16.20 -7.27
N PHE A 38 4.97 14.94 -6.91
CA PHE A 38 4.86 13.83 -7.85
C PHE A 38 3.39 13.61 -8.24
N ILE A 39 2.49 13.56 -7.27
CA ILE A 39 1.05 13.35 -7.50
C ILE A 39 0.50 14.39 -8.47
N SER A 40 0.74 15.67 -8.21
CA SER A 40 0.20 16.77 -9.03
C SER A 40 0.73 16.79 -10.48
N THR A 41 1.89 16.20 -10.74
CA THR A 41 2.54 16.27 -12.07
C THR A 41 2.52 14.94 -12.84
N ARG A 42 2.30 13.81 -12.16
CA ARG A 42 2.47 12.47 -12.73
C ARG A 42 1.26 11.55 -12.54
N THR A 43 0.21 12.02 -11.89
CA THR A 43 -1.00 11.23 -11.63
C THR A 43 -2.26 11.99 -12.06
N ASN A 44 -3.37 11.28 -12.10
CA ASN A 44 -4.70 11.80 -12.35
C ASN A 44 -5.68 11.25 -11.32
N PHE A 45 -6.82 11.91 -11.17
CA PHE A 45 -7.94 11.47 -10.32
C PHE A 45 -7.55 11.19 -8.84
N PHE A 46 -6.58 11.94 -8.31
CA PHE A 46 -6.09 11.72 -6.95
C PHE A 46 -7.16 12.00 -5.90
N ASP A 47 -7.98 13.03 -6.09
CA ASP A 47 -9.04 13.38 -5.14
C ASP A 47 -10.13 12.30 -5.10
N GLU A 48 -10.53 11.78 -6.25
CA GLU A 48 -11.47 10.66 -6.35
C GLU A 48 -10.90 9.39 -5.71
N TYR A 49 -9.61 9.12 -5.96
CA TYR A 49 -8.93 8.01 -5.31
C TYR A 49 -8.90 8.18 -3.79
N ARG A 50 -8.53 9.36 -3.30
CA ARG A 50 -8.52 9.68 -1.86
C ARG A 50 -9.90 9.48 -1.23
N MET A 51 -10.97 9.93 -1.87
CA MET A 51 -12.35 9.68 -1.40
C MET A 51 -12.70 8.19 -1.40
N SER A 52 -12.24 7.43 -2.40
CA SER A 52 -12.46 5.98 -2.44
C SER A 52 -11.83 5.24 -1.25
N LEU A 53 -10.85 5.86 -0.58
CA LEU A 53 -10.17 5.30 0.57
C LEU A 53 -10.94 5.42 1.89
N ASP A 54 -12.02 6.19 1.94
CA ASP A 54 -12.77 6.54 3.17
C ASP A 54 -13.24 5.33 3.99
N LYS A 55 -13.48 4.17 3.35
CA LYS A 55 -13.85 2.94 4.07
C LYS A 55 -12.68 2.18 4.68
N TYR A 56 -11.46 2.38 4.17
CA TYR A 56 -10.28 1.59 4.55
C TYR A 56 -9.57 2.22 5.75
N THR A 57 -10.26 2.35 6.88
CA THR A 57 -9.60 2.74 8.13
C THR A 57 -8.68 1.60 8.61
N LEU A 58 -7.74 1.90 9.51
CA LEU A 58 -6.90 0.86 10.11
C LEU A 58 -7.72 -0.17 10.90
N GLU A 59 -8.78 0.27 11.59
CA GLU A 59 -9.69 -0.60 12.34
C GLU A 59 -10.49 -1.51 11.40
N TYR A 60 -10.93 -0.98 10.25
CA TYR A 60 -11.59 -1.79 9.22
C TYR A 60 -10.61 -2.83 8.66
N ALA A 61 -9.38 -2.43 8.35
CA ALA A 61 -8.38 -3.34 7.83
C ALA A 61 -8.00 -4.43 8.84
N GLU A 62 -7.84 -4.09 10.12
CA GLU A 62 -7.56 -5.06 11.17
C GLU A 62 -8.66 -6.10 11.28
N LYS A 63 -9.93 -5.67 11.28
CA LYS A 63 -11.08 -6.57 11.33
C LYS A 63 -11.14 -7.53 10.14
N ILE A 64 -10.86 -7.05 8.93
CA ILE A 64 -11.01 -7.85 7.70
C ILE A 64 -9.78 -8.73 7.43
N THR A 65 -8.59 -8.16 7.61
CA THR A 65 -7.32 -8.82 7.24
C THR A 65 -6.75 -9.66 8.38
N GLY A 66 -7.15 -9.40 9.63
CA GLY A 66 -6.53 -10.03 10.80
C GLY A 66 -5.13 -9.50 11.13
N ILE A 67 -4.61 -8.53 10.37
CA ILE A 67 -3.35 -7.86 10.70
C ILE A 67 -3.63 -6.81 11.77
N ARG A 68 -2.85 -6.84 12.85
CA ARG A 68 -3.00 -5.86 13.93
C ARG A 68 -2.79 -4.44 13.43
N ARG A 69 -3.56 -3.50 13.95
CA ARG A 69 -3.45 -2.08 13.62
C ARG A 69 -2.00 -1.56 13.74
N GLU A 70 -1.29 -1.96 14.78
CA GLU A 70 0.08 -1.49 15.04
C GLU A 70 1.05 -1.96 13.95
N ASP A 71 0.84 -3.16 13.42
CA ASP A 71 1.68 -3.70 12.35
C ASP A 71 1.41 -2.95 11.03
N LEU A 72 0.17 -2.54 10.75
CA LEU A 72 -0.17 -1.69 9.59
C LEU A 72 0.47 -0.30 9.69
N ILE A 73 0.43 0.32 10.88
CA ILE A 73 1.11 1.61 11.13
C ILE A 73 2.61 1.46 10.91
N ARG A 74 3.21 0.42 11.48
CA ARG A 74 4.66 0.14 11.33
C ARG A 74 5.06 -0.01 9.86
N VAL A 75 4.22 -0.64 9.04
CA VAL A 75 4.44 -0.74 7.59
C VAL A 75 4.41 0.64 6.94
N ALA A 76 3.41 1.46 7.25
CA ALA A 76 3.31 2.81 6.70
C ALA A 76 4.52 3.69 7.07
N GLU A 77 4.95 3.65 8.33
CA GLU A 77 6.13 4.37 8.82
C GLU A 77 7.43 3.88 8.15
N THR A 78 7.54 2.57 7.94
CA THR A 78 8.68 1.97 7.22
C THR A 78 8.72 2.46 5.77
N ILE A 79 7.57 2.53 5.10
CA ILE A 79 7.46 3.06 3.73
C ILE A 79 7.81 4.54 3.68
N HIS A 80 7.28 5.34 4.61
CA HIS A 80 7.52 6.79 4.66
C HIS A 80 8.99 7.13 4.94
N SER A 81 9.63 6.41 5.87
CA SER A 81 11.03 6.63 6.25
C SER A 81 12.04 6.12 5.22
N ALA A 82 11.62 5.21 4.33
CA ALA A 82 12.49 4.66 3.31
C ALA A 82 12.82 5.67 2.21
N LYS A 83 14.10 5.76 1.83
CA LYS A 83 14.55 6.61 0.71
C LYS A 83 13.92 6.19 -0.63
N ASN A 84 13.73 4.88 -0.81
CA ASN A 84 13.17 4.26 -2.00
C ASN A 84 12.40 3.01 -1.59
N VAL A 85 11.25 2.78 -2.24
CA VAL A 85 10.42 1.60 -2.04
C VAL A 85 10.19 0.91 -3.38
N ALA A 86 10.29 -0.41 -3.39
CA ALA A 86 9.90 -1.26 -4.50
C ALA A 86 9.04 -2.41 -3.96
N ILE A 87 7.99 -2.77 -4.70
CA ILE A 87 7.12 -3.90 -4.35
C ILE A 87 7.32 -4.99 -5.39
N VAL A 88 7.60 -6.21 -4.91
CA VAL A 88 7.76 -7.40 -5.75
C VAL A 88 6.61 -8.34 -5.44
N CYS A 89 5.74 -8.56 -6.42
CA CYS A 89 4.61 -9.47 -6.32
C CYS A 89 4.71 -10.61 -7.34
N ALA A 90 4.03 -11.72 -7.06
CA ALA A 90 3.95 -12.88 -7.94
C ALA A 90 2.51 -13.43 -7.95
N MET A 91 2.38 -14.74 -8.11
CA MET A 91 1.09 -15.41 -8.31
C MET A 91 0.09 -15.26 -7.15
N GLY A 92 0.56 -15.03 -5.93
CA GLY A 92 -0.32 -14.77 -4.78
C GLY A 92 -1.17 -13.51 -4.94
N ILE A 93 -0.76 -12.57 -5.80
CA ILE A 93 -1.51 -11.37 -6.14
C ILE A 93 -2.28 -11.55 -7.45
N THR A 94 -1.70 -12.20 -8.46
CA THR A 94 -2.29 -12.20 -9.80
C THR A 94 -3.29 -13.32 -10.06
N GLN A 95 -3.27 -14.41 -9.29
CA GLN A 95 -4.11 -15.60 -9.53
C GLN A 95 -5.34 -15.70 -8.61
N HIS A 96 -6.03 -14.59 -8.38
CA HIS A 96 -7.32 -14.59 -7.69
C HIS A 96 -8.26 -13.53 -8.27
N GLN A 97 -9.55 -13.60 -7.93
CA GLN A 97 -10.62 -12.78 -8.53
C GLN A 97 -10.38 -11.25 -8.44
N LEU A 98 -9.68 -10.80 -7.39
CA LEU A 98 -9.34 -9.39 -7.16
C LEU A 98 -7.92 -9.04 -7.60
N GLY A 99 -7.24 -9.88 -8.39
CA GLY A 99 -5.82 -9.69 -8.68
C GLY A 99 -5.49 -8.38 -9.41
N SER A 100 -6.35 -7.96 -10.33
CA SER A 100 -6.23 -6.65 -11.00
C SER A 100 -6.38 -5.49 -10.02
N ASP A 101 -7.35 -5.58 -9.11
CA ASP A 101 -7.61 -4.52 -8.12
C ASP A 101 -6.48 -4.43 -7.11
N THR A 102 -5.99 -5.57 -6.61
CA THR A 102 -4.83 -5.62 -5.69
C THR A 102 -3.57 -5.09 -6.38
N SER A 103 -3.35 -5.44 -7.65
CA SER A 103 -2.22 -4.90 -8.43
C SER A 103 -2.33 -3.38 -8.59
N THR A 104 -3.54 -2.87 -8.79
CA THR A 104 -3.82 -1.43 -8.87
C THR A 104 -3.56 -0.75 -7.51
N ALA A 105 -3.93 -1.36 -6.40
CA ALA A 105 -3.62 -0.85 -5.06
C ALA A 105 -2.12 -0.80 -4.77
N ILE A 106 -1.35 -1.80 -5.22
CA ILE A 106 0.12 -1.76 -5.16
C ILE A 106 0.65 -0.54 -5.93
N SER A 107 0.19 -0.34 -7.16
CA SER A 107 0.60 0.81 -7.97
C SER A 107 0.22 2.14 -7.34
N ASN A 108 -1.01 2.26 -6.82
CA ASN A 108 -1.47 3.50 -6.18
C ASN A 108 -0.64 3.84 -4.93
N LEU A 109 -0.30 2.86 -4.08
CA LEU A 109 0.60 3.09 -2.95
C LEU A 109 1.97 3.65 -3.40
N LEU A 110 2.53 3.08 -4.47
CA LEU A 110 3.79 3.56 -5.04
C LEU A 110 3.65 4.96 -5.66
N LEU A 111 2.55 5.26 -6.34
CA LEU A 111 2.28 6.59 -6.91
C LEU A 111 2.11 7.65 -5.80
N VAL A 112 1.34 7.34 -4.75
CA VAL A 112 1.11 8.23 -3.60
C VAL A 112 2.41 8.57 -2.89
N THR A 113 3.33 7.62 -2.80
CA THR A 113 4.63 7.81 -2.13
C THR A 113 5.74 8.27 -3.09
N GLY A 114 5.41 8.58 -4.36
CA GLY A 114 6.38 8.99 -5.37
C GLY A 114 7.42 7.92 -5.72
N ASN A 115 7.13 6.65 -5.42
CA ASN A 115 7.97 5.49 -5.66
C ASN A 115 7.74 4.82 -7.02
N TYR A 116 7.54 5.63 -8.07
CA TYR A 116 7.26 5.18 -9.43
C TYR A 116 8.20 5.86 -10.44
N GLY A 117 8.71 5.11 -11.41
CA GLY A 117 9.43 5.59 -12.60
C GLY A 117 10.82 6.15 -12.33
N ARG A 118 11.50 5.73 -11.24
CA ARG A 118 12.84 6.20 -10.86
C ARG A 118 13.74 5.06 -10.41
N ARG A 119 15.06 5.26 -10.51
CA ARG A 119 16.06 4.26 -10.14
C ARG A 119 15.85 3.75 -8.71
N ALA A 120 15.87 2.43 -8.56
CA ALA A 120 15.71 1.71 -7.29
C ALA A 120 14.33 1.87 -6.61
N ARG A 121 13.30 2.28 -7.37
CA ARG A 121 11.90 2.34 -6.92
C ARG A 121 11.04 1.34 -7.70
N GLY A 122 9.74 1.29 -7.42
CA GLY A 122 8.76 0.58 -8.24
C GLY A 122 8.68 1.13 -9.67
N ALA A 123 7.97 0.37 -10.52
CA ALA A 123 7.95 0.45 -11.99
C ALA A 123 8.31 1.82 -12.60
#